data_AF-A0A2V0NXQ4-F1
#
_entry.id   AF-A0A2V0NXQ4-F1
#
_cell.length_a   1.000
_cell.length_b   1.000
_cell.length_c   1.000
_cell.angle_alpha   90.00
_cell.angle_beta   90.00
_cell.angle_gamma   90.00
#
_symmetry.space_group_name_H-M   'P 1'
#
loop_
_entity.id
_entity.type
_entity.pdbx_description
1 polymer ?
#
loop_
_entity_poly.entity_id
_entity_poly.type
_entity_poly.pdbx_seq_one_letter_code
_entity_poly.pdbx_strand_id
1 'polypeptide(L)'
;MRIRARTLAAAAALALAAVALQAAPALAARAAVAAAVPRPAAAVAAPPPSCFDPARPPAGLPAGEAAAAAALAAVVAPVPAGALPDARPPQPWPFRAPGDRGVSAPPPAIDPSTRVLRVTSRVWLPRVTAAALRWWLEMPFSVGGEPVRYAYPDGSGRTYPKALMWHPLDYVSIQTEKGQDERTLVWRVTTLIGADRPFLRRSATGAAAPPQLTLPLSARVSDDGASFELRAPPLPGSGSAAPAARVLVAWVEKTAPPPPPPAPPAGAAGANADAEEDAGGAFAPIAGLEVSITNEIGSEAYPPSVNALLACALARGAGGSPHAGAAALQLHDIEAWGNLAQFLPAVYERYA
;
A
#
# COMPACT_ATOMS: atom_id res chain seq x y z
N MET A 1 -49.04 14.47 -16.61
CA MET A 1 -47.88 13.94 -15.85
C MET A 1 -46.71 13.42 -16.71
N ARG A 2 -46.88 13.02 -17.99
CA ARG A 2 -45.78 12.47 -18.83
C ARG A 2 -44.79 13.50 -19.41
N ILE A 3 -45.10 14.80 -19.38
CA ILE A 3 -44.26 15.85 -19.98
C ILE A 3 -43.07 16.23 -19.07
N ARG A 4 -43.20 16.13 -17.74
CA ARG A 4 -42.12 16.49 -16.79
C ARG A 4 -40.98 15.47 -16.72
N ALA A 5 -41.21 14.21 -17.08
CA ALA A 5 -40.18 13.17 -17.06
C ALA A 5 -39.18 13.29 -18.24
N ARG A 6 -39.63 13.81 -19.39
CA ARG A 6 -38.77 13.98 -20.57
C ARG A 6 -37.84 15.18 -20.44
N THR A 7 -38.25 16.25 -19.76
CA THR A 7 -37.40 17.41 -19.48
C THR A 7 -36.32 17.12 -18.45
N LEU A 8 -36.61 16.30 -17.42
CA LEU A 8 -35.61 15.83 -16.45
C LEU A 8 -34.55 14.91 -17.06
N ALA A 9 -34.95 14.01 -17.97
CA ALA A 9 -34.00 13.15 -18.69
C ALA A 9 -33.11 13.93 -19.67
N ALA A 10 -33.65 14.94 -20.35
CA ALA A 10 -32.88 15.81 -21.24
C ALA A 10 -31.89 16.70 -20.46
N ALA A 11 -32.28 17.21 -19.29
CA ALA A 11 -31.40 18.00 -18.42
C ALA A 11 -30.26 17.15 -17.83
N ALA A 12 -30.53 15.90 -17.44
CA ALA A 12 -29.51 14.96 -16.97
C ALA A 12 -28.53 14.56 -18.07
N ALA A 13 -29.01 14.37 -19.31
CA ALA A 13 -28.15 14.07 -20.46
C ALA A 13 -27.26 15.27 -20.85
N LEU A 14 -27.78 16.50 -20.78
CA LEU A 14 -26.96 17.71 -20.99
C LEU A 14 -25.93 17.92 -19.88
N ALA A 15 -26.28 17.62 -18.62
CA ALA A 15 -25.34 17.70 -17.50
C ALA A 15 -24.20 16.67 -17.63
N LEU A 16 -24.50 15.44 -18.05
CA LEU A 16 -23.46 14.44 -18.33
C LEU A 16 -22.58 14.81 -19.53
N ALA A 17 -23.16 15.38 -20.58
CA ALA A 17 -22.40 15.87 -21.73
C ALA A 17 -21.47 17.03 -21.36
N ALA A 18 -21.91 17.95 -20.48
CA ALA A 18 -21.09 19.06 -19.99
C ALA A 18 -19.93 18.58 -19.10
N VAL A 19 -20.16 17.57 -18.24
CA VAL A 19 -19.09 16.94 -17.43
C VAL A 19 -18.08 16.21 -18.32
N ALA A 20 -18.53 15.53 -19.38
CA ALA A 20 -17.65 14.89 -20.35
C ALA A 20 -16.82 15.91 -21.15
N LEU A 21 -17.40 17.05 -21.51
CA LEU A 21 -16.69 18.14 -22.22
C LEU A 21 -15.66 18.85 -21.32
N GLN A 22 -15.90 18.96 -20.02
CA GLN A 22 -14.95 19.55 -19.05
C GLN A 22 -13.81 18.59 -18.67
N ALA A 23 -14.02 17.27 -18.75
CA ALA A 23 -12.98 16.27 -18.46
C ALA A 23 -12.02 16.01 -19.64
N ALA A 24 -12.44 16.31 -20.87
CA ALA A 24 -11.64 16.14 -22.09
C ALA A 24 -10.27 16.87 -22.08
N PRO A 25 -10.16 18.15 -21.68
CA PRO A 25 -8.87 18.84 -21.63
C PRO A 25 -7.92 18.30 -20.55
N ALA A 26 -8.44 17.75 -19.44
CA ALA A 26 -7.62 17.14 -18.39
C ALA A 26 -7.04 15.77 -18.80
N LEU A 27 -7.78 14.99 -19.60
CA LEU A 27 -7.30 13.75 -20.21
C LEU A 27 -6.31 14.01 -21.35
N ALA A 28 -6.54 15.03 -22.17
CA ALA A 28 -5.61 15.45 -23.22
C ALA A 28 -4.30 16.03 -22.65
N ALA A 29 -4.37 16.79 -21.54
CA ALA A 29 -3.19 17.29 -20.83
C ALA A 29 -2.37 16.15 -20.19
N ARG A 30 -3.02 15.11 -19.65
CA ARG A 30 -2.32 13.92 -19.13
C ARG A 30 -1.61 13.12 -20.25
N ALA A 31 -2.22 13.02 -21.43
CA ALA A 31 -1.59 12.38 -22.59
C ALA A 31 -0.43 13.22 -23.16
N ALA A 32 -0.54 14.55 -23.15
CA ALA A 32 0.52 15.45 -23.60
C ALA A 32 1.72 15.51 -22.64
N VAL A 33 1.49 15.45 -21.33
CA VAL A 33 2.56 15.35 -20.31
C VAL A 33 3.30 14.00 -20.41
N ALA A 34 2.61 12.91 -20.75
CA ALA A 34 3.26 11.63 -21.02
C ALA A 34 4.10 11.62 -22.31
N ALA A 35 3.78 12.49 -23.27
CA ALA A 35 4.49 12.61 -24.55
C ALA A 35 5.65 13.63 -24.54
N ALA A 36 5.65 14.59 -23.62
CA ALA A 36 6.61 15.71 -23.58
C ALA A 36 7.78 15.52 -22.60
N VAL A 37 7.84 14.42 -21.83
CA VAL A 37 9.05 14.08 -21.08
C VAL A 37 10.10 13.60 -22.08
N PRO A 38 11.22 14.32 -22.28
CA PRO A 38 12.29 13.84 -23.15
C PRO A 38 12.79 12.52 -22.58
N ARG A 39 12.58 11.43 -23.32
CA ARG A 39 13.24 10.15 -23.01
C ARG A 39 14.74 10.43 -22.98
N PRO A 40 15.43 10.27 -21.84
CA PRO A 40 16.88 10.31 -21.86
C PRO A 40 17.34 9.26 -22.88
N ALA A 41 18.27 9.65 -23.75
CA ALA A 41 18.86 8.73 -24.71
C ALA A 41 19.28 7.47 -23.95
N ALA A 42 18.54 6.39 -24.16
CA ALA A 42 18.78 5.15 -23.48
C ALA A 42 20.17 4.69 -23.89
N ALA A 43 21.13 4.74 -22.97
CA ALA A 43 22.15 3.70 -22.96
C ALA A 43 21.39 2.39 -23.14
N VAL A 44 21.74 1.60 -24.15
CA VAL A 44 21.07 0.33 -24.46
C VAL A 44 21.29 -0.59 -23.26
N ALA A 45 20.45 -0.41 -22.25
CA ALA A 45 20.35 -1.28 -21.10
C ALA A 45 19.83 -2.59 -21.68
N ALA A 46 20.58 -3.67 -21.46
CA ALA A 46 20.10 -5.01 -21.71
C ALA A 46 18.66 -5.11 -21.19
N PRO A 47 17.74 -5.75 -21.93
CA PRO A 47 16.36 -5.93 -21.47
C PRO A 47 16.41 -6.46 -20.03
N PRO A 48 15.57 -5.94 -19.12
CA PRO A 48 15.57 -6.40 -17.74
C PRO A 48 15.41 -7.93 -17.77
N PRO A 49 16.22 -8.68 -17.01
CA PRO A 49 16.13 -10.13 -17.04
C PRO A 49 14.68 -10.50 -16.72
N SER A 50 14.04 -11.22 -17.65
CA SER A 50 12.70 -11.74 -17.44
C SER A 50 12.73 -12.59 -16.18
N CYS A 51 11.84 -12.31 -15.23
CA CYS A 51 11.79 -13.13 -14.03
C CYS A 51 11.49 -14.57 -14.41
N PHE A 52 12.33 -15.49 -13.93
CA PHE A 52 12.03 -16.90 -14.00
C PHE A 52 11.03 -17.26 -12.90
N ASP A 53 10.39 -18.41 -13.03
CA ASP A 53 9.47 -18.95 -12.04
C ASP A 53 10.26 -19.64 -10.92
N PRO A 54 10.33 -19.13 -9.67
CA PRO A 54 10.94 -19.85 -8.55
C PRO A 54 10.42 -21.28 -8.29
N ALA A 55 9.23 -21.66 -8.78
CA ALA A 55 8.73 -23.03 -8.71
C ALA A 55 9.30 -23.92 -9.83
N ARG A 56 9.95 -23.30 -10.84
CA ARG A 56 10.69 -23.93 -11.93
C ARG A 56 12.01 -23.18 -12.13
N PRO A 57 12.94 -23.25 -11.15
CA PRO A 57 14.22 -22.56 -11.27
C PRO A 57 15.00 -23.08 -12.50
N PRO A 58 15.88 -22.26 -13.10
CA PRO A 58 16.75 -22.70 -14.18
C PRO A 58 17.52 -23.97 -13.80
N ALA A 59 17.67 -24.89 -14.75
CA ALA A 59 18.52 -26.06 -14.55
C ALA A 59 19.97 -25.61 -14.32
N GLY A 60 20.66 -26.22 -13.36
CA GLY A 60 22.07 -25.95 -13.08
C GLY A 60 22.36 -24.81 -12.09
N LEU A 61 21.37 -24.34 -11.31
CA LEU A 61 21.65 -23.45 -10.18
C LEU A 61 22.63 -24.11 -9.19
N PRO A 62 23.59 -23.35 -8.62
CA PRO A 62 24.36 -23.81 -7.48
C PRO A 62 23.45 -24.30 -6.34
N ALA A 63 23.88 -25.31 -5.59
CA ALA A 63 23.03 -25.95 -4.57
C ALA A 63 22.42 -24.97 -3.56
N GLY A 64 23.18 -23.93 -3.16
CA GLY A 64 22.68 -22.87 -2.28
C GLY A 64 21.58 -22.00 -2.90
N GLU A 65 21.68 -21.70 -4.20
CA GLU A 65 20.67 -20.94 -4.93
C GLU A 65 19.41 -21.77 -5.21
N ALA A 66 19.57 -23.06 -5.45
CA ALA A 66 18.45 -23.99 -5.57
C ALA A 66 17.65 -24.10 -4.25
N ALA A 67 18.34 -24.15 -3.11
CA ALA A 67 17.71 -24.14 -1.79
C ALA A 67 16.96 -22.82 -1.52
N ALA A 68 17.56 -21.68 -1.87
CA ALA A 68 16.92 -20.36 -1.78
C ALA A 68 15.66 -20.27 -2.67
N ALA A 69 15.74 -20.76 -3.91
CA ALA A 69 14.60 -20.79 -4.83
C ALA A 69 13.45 -21.67 -4.31
N ALA A 70 13.77 -22.85 -3.76
CA ALA A 70 12.78 -23.74 -3.16
C ALA A 70 12.11 -23.13 -1.92
N ALA A 71 12.87 -22.46 -1.04
CA ALA A 71 12.33 -21.75 0.11
C ALA A 71 11.38 -20.62 -0.32
N LEU A 72 11.72 -19.88 -1.38
CA LEU A 72 10.86 -18.84 -1.94
C LEU A 72 9.58 -19.41 -2.57
N ALA A 73 9.66 -20.56 -3.24
CA ALA A 73 8.47 -21.22 -3.79
C ALA A 73 7.47 -21.63 -2.70
N ALA A 74 7.93 -21.96 -1.49
CA ALA A 74 7.05 -22.28 -0.36
C ALA A 74 6.33 -21.05 0.22
N VAL A 75 6.91 -19.86 0.05
CA VAL A 75 6.41 -18.56 0.54
C VAL A 75 5.43 -17.92 -0.45
N VAL A 76 5.55 -18.27 -1.74
CA VAL A 76 4.72 -17.76 -2.82
C VAL A 76 3.74 -18.84 -3.27
N ALA A 77 2.51 -18.80 -2.72
CA ALA A 77 1.46 -19.76 -3.03
C ALA A 77 0.26 -19.08 -3.73
N PRO A 78 -0.46 -19.80 -4.62
CA PRO A 78 -1.73 -19.30 -5.15
C PRO A 78 -2.79 -19.22 -4.05
N VAL A 79 -3.70 -18.24 -4.15
CA VAL A 79 -4.84 -18.13 -3.23
C VAL A 79 -5.79 -19.31 -3.43
N PRO A 80 -6.16 -20.04 -2.36
CA PRO A 80 -7.29 -20.96 -2.46
C PRO A 80 -8.56 -20.17 -2.83
N ALA A 81 -9.30 -20.63 -3.83
CA ALA A 81 -10.58 -20.03 -4.17
C ALA A 81 -11.49 -20.00 -2.91
N GLY A 82 -12.01 -18.82 -2.55
CA GLY A 82 -12.81 -18.61 -1.33
C GLY A 82 -12.02 -18.19 -0.08
N ALA A 83 -10.69 -18.04 -0.14
CA ALA A 83 -9.90 -17.55 1.00
C ALA A 83 -9.98 -16.03 1.21
N LEU A 84 -10.61 -15.30 0.29
CA LEU A 84 -10.87 -13.88 0.48
C LEU A 84 -12.12 -13.70 1.35
N PRO A 85 -12.04 -12.95 2.46
CA PRO A 85 -13.19 -12.74 3.33
C PRO A 85 -14.32 -12.01 2.58
N ASP A 86 -15.54 -12.52 2.72
CA ASP A 86 -16.75 -11.97 2.08
C ASP A 86 -17.06 -10.54 2.54
N ALA A 87 -16.65 -10.17 3.75
CA ALA A 87 -16.91 -8.87 4.35
C ALA A 87 -15.63 -8.03 4.45
N ARG A 88 -15.48 -7.08 3.52
CA ARG A 88 -14.48 -6.02 3.58
C ARG A 88 -15.13 -4.73 4.07
N PRO A 89 -14.42 -3.87 4.81
CA PRO A 89 -14.94 -2.54 5.11
C PRO A 89 -15.28 -1.84 3.79
N PRO A 90 -16.42 -1.11 3.73
CA PRO A 90 -16.71 -0.29 2.56
C PRO A 90 -15.49 0.58 2.27
N GLN A 91 -15.22 0.80 0.99
CA GLN A 91 -14.13 1.65 0.52
C GLN A 91 -14.69 3.02 0.10
N PRO A 92 -14.99 3.96 1.02
CA PRO A 92 -15.46 5.28 0.62
C PRO A 92 -14.31 6.25 0.27
N TRP A 93 -13.04 5.83 0.33
CA TRP A 93 -11.90 6.74 0.30
C TRP A 93 -11.16 6.76 -1.05
N PRO A 94 -10.68 7.93 -1.51
CA PRO A 94 -9.82 7.99 -2.68
C PRO A 94 -8.50 7.28 -2.37
N PHE A 95 -8.12 6.34 -3.25
CA PHE A 95 -6.78 5.74 -3.23
C PHE A 95 -5.74 6.85 -3.24
N ARG A 96 -4.85 6.84 -2.25
CA ARG A 96 -3.68 7.71 -2.30
C ARG A 96 -2.71 7.13 -3.32
N ALA A 97 -2.24 7.99 -4.21
CA ALA A 97 -1.25 7.64 -5.22
C ALA A 97 0.09 8.36 -4.94
N PRO A 98 1.21 7.85 -5.48
CA PRO A 98 2.44 8.62 -5.58
C PRO A 98 2.17 10.01 -6.20
N GLY A 99 2.63 11.06 -5.52
CA GLY A 99 2.43 12.45 -5.95
C GLY A 99 1.19 13.14 -5.38
N ASP A 100 0.32 12.44 -4.66
CA ASP A 100 -0.74 13.08 -3.89
C ASP A 100 -0.15 13.95 -2.75
N ARG A 101 -0.92 14.95 -2.31
CA ARG A 101 -0.49 15.86 -1.24
C ARG A 101 -0.17 15.06 0.03
N GLY A 102 1.04 15.27 0.56
CA GLY A 102 1.52 14.57 1.75
C GLY A 102 2.00 13.14 1.48
N VAL A 103 2.22 12.77 0.21
CA VAL A 103 2.86 11.52 -0.20
C VAL A 103 4.14 11.83 -0.96
N SER A 104 5.27 11.28 -0.52
CA SER A 104 6.53 11.31 -1.28
C SER A 104 7.00 9.88 -1.51
N ALA A 105 7.25 9.53 -2.76
CA ALA A 105 7.53 8.17 -3.17
C ALA A 105 8.50 8.22 -4.37
N PRO A 106 9.81 8.36 -4.13
CA PRO A 106 10.79 8.33 -5.22
C PRO A 106 10.71 7.01 -5.98
N PRO A 107 11.07 6.97 -7.28
CA PRO A 107 11.04 5.73 -8.04
C PRO A 107 11.81 4.62 -7.32
N PRO A 108 11.26 3.38 -7.26
CA PRO A 108 11.98 2.25 -6.68
C PRO A 108 13.34 2.05 -7.35
N ALA A 109 14.33 1.67 -6.55
CA ALA A 109 15.69 1.45 -7.02
C ALA A 109 16.09 -0.02 -6.88
N ILE A 110 16.88 -0.51 -7.84
CA ILE A 110 17.54 -1.81 -7.75
C ILE A 110 19.03 -1.53 -7.93
N ASP A 111 19.84 -1.89 -6.92
CA ASP A 111 21.28 -1.72 -7.01
C ASP A 111 21.82 -2.56 -8.18
N PRO A 112 22.59 -1.97 -9.12
CA PRO A 112 23.04 -2.68 -10.31
C PRO A 112 24.06 -3.78 -10.00
N SER A 113 24.81 -3.66 -8.91
CA SER A 113 25.88 -4.57 -8.51
C SER A 113 25.37 -5.70 -7.61
N THR A 114 24.59 -5.35 -6.59
CA THR A 114 24.10 -6.31 -5.59
C THR A 114 22.72 -6.85 -5.91
N ARG A 115 21.96 -6.16 -6.79
CA ARG A 115 20.55 -6.46 -7.11
C ARG A 115 19.59 -6.31 -5.93
N VAL A 116 20.01 -5.68 -4.84
CA VAL A 116 19.13 -5.33 -3.73
C VAL A 116 18.09 -4.34 -4.22
N LEU A 117 16.82 -4.65 -3.96
CA LEU A 117 15.69 -3.79 -4.31
C LEU A 117 15.34 -2.94 -3.10
N ARG A 118 15.31 -1.62 -3.29
CA ARG A 118 14.93 -0.65 -2.25
C ARG A 118 13.72 0.16 -2.69
N VAL A 119 12.68 0.14 -1.86
CA VAL A 119 11.47 0.96 -2.02
C VAL A 119 11.37 1.89 -0.84
N THR A 120 11.22 3.19 -1.10
CA THR A 120 10.98 4.17 -0.04
C THR A 120 9.70 4.93 -0.32
N SER A 121 8.90 5.14 0.72
CA SER A 121 7.70 5.96 0.67
C SER A 121 7.59 6.77 1.95
N ARG A 122 6.87 7.87 1.87
CA ARG A 122 6.58 8.76 2.98
C ARG A 122 5.13 9.19 2.89
N VAL A 123 4.41 9.06 3.99
CA VAL A 123 2.97 9.29 4.05
C VAL A 123 2.64 10.16 5.25
N TRP A 124 1.90 11.24 5.00
CA TRP A 124 1.34 12.09 6.03
C TRP A 124 0.03 11.52 6.58
N LEU A 125 -0.02 11.30 7.89
CA LEU A 125 -1.16 10.78 8.64
C LEU A 125 -1.74 11.89 9.53
N PRO A 126 -2.67 12.71 9.01
CA PRO A 126 -3.29 13.75 9.81
C PRO A 126 -4.02 13.16 11.01
N ARG A 127 -3.91 13.81 12.17
CA ARG A 127 -4.59 13.48 13.44
C ARG A 127 -4.21 12.14 14.07
N VAL A 128 -3.26 11.41 13.50
CA VAL A 128 -2.67 10.23 14.13
C VAL A 128 -1.55 10.69 15.05
N THR A 129 -1.49 10.12 16.27
CA THR A 129 -0.41 10.36 17.24
C THR A 129 0.57 9.20 17.24
N ALA A 130 1.81 9.43 17.73
CA ALA A 130 2.78 8.34 17.90
C ALA A 130 2.23 7.22 18.79
N ALA A 131 1.51 7.56 19.85
CA ALA A 131 0.88 6.61 20.76
C ALA A 131 -0.17 5.73 20.06
N ALA A 132 -1.02 6.32 19.22
CA ALA A 132 -2.03 5.56 18.47
C ALA A 132 -1.40 4.60 17.46
N LEU A 133 -0.35 5.05 16.75
CA LEU A 133 0.35 4.19 15.80
C LEU A 133 1.10 3.06 16.51
N ARG A 134 1.78 3.36 17.62
CA ARG A 134 2.48 2.36 18.43
C ARG A 134 1.51 1.30 18.95
N TRP A 135 0.40 1.71 19.57
CA TRP A 135 -0.64 0.80 20.03
C TRP A 135 -1.15 -0.10 18.89
N TRP A 136 -1.40 0.48 17.71
CA TRP A 136 -1.82 -0.31 16.55
C TRP A 136 -0.79 -1.34 16.13
N LEU A 137 0.51 -1.05 16.22
CA LEU A 137 1.56 -2.00 15.83
C LEU A 137 1.83 -3.04 16.93
N GLU A 138 1.75 -2.67 18.21
CA GLU A 138 2.06 -3.59 19.32
C GLU A 138 0.92 -4.56 19.63
N MET A 139 -0.33 -4.19 19.36
CA MET A 139 -1.46 -5.10 19.60
C MET A 139 -1.41 -6.30 18.65
N PRO A 140 -1.74 -7.52 19.11
CA PRO A 140 -1.79 -8.68 18.23
C PRO A 140 -2.85 -8.51 17.12
N PHE A 141 -2.60 -9.09 15.95
CA PHE A 141 -3.59 -9.21 14.88
C PHE A 141 -4.50 -10.44 15.04
N SER A 142 -4.06 -11.42 15.84
CA SER A 142 -4.84 -12.60 16.19
C SER A 142 -4.52 -13.08 17.61
N VAL A 143 -5.50 -13.67 18.29
CA VAL A 143 -5.33 -14.31 19.61
C VAL A 143 -5.91 -15.72 19.54
N GLY A 144 -5.11 -16.73 19.85
CA GLY A 144 -5.55 -18.14 19.75
C GLY A 144 -5.95 -18.57 18.34
N GLY A 145 -5.39 -17.94 17.30
CA GLY A 145 -5.74 -18.17 15.90
C GLY A 145 -6.91 -17.32 15.37
N GLU A 146 -7.67 -16.69 16.27
CA GLU A 146 -8.81 -15.85 15.88
C GLU A 146 -8.38 -14.41 15.58
N PRO A 147 -8.81 -13.80 14.47
CA PRO A 147 -8.48 -12.42 14.15
C PRO A 147 -9.04 -11.43 15.17
N VAL A 148 -8.21 -10.49 15.64
CA VAL A 148 -8.67 -9.35 16.44
C VAL A 148 -9.52 -8.43 15.56
N ARG A 149 -10.68 -8.01 16.08
CA ARG A 149 -11.66 -7.20 15.33
C ARG A 149 -11.95 -5.89 16.05
N TYR A 150 -12.13 -4.82 15.27
CA TYR A 150 -12.59 -3.53 15.77
C TYR A 150 -13.82 -3.06 15.01
N ALA A 151 -14.67 -2.27 15.66
CA ALA A 151 -15.75 -1.57 14.99
C ALA A 151 -15.17 -0.49 14.07
N TYR A 152 -15.66 -0.44 12.82
CA TYR A 152 -15.28 0.63 11.90
C TYR A 152 -16.03 1.93 12.26
N PRO A 153 -15.39 3.10 12.17
CA PRO A 153 -16.02 4.37 12.53
C PRO A 153 -16.93 4.93 11.43
N ASP A 154 -17.79 4.09 10.83
CA ASP A 154 -18.81 4.50 9.84
C ASP A 154 -20.23 4.59 10.42
N GLY A 155 -20.37 4.39 11.74
CA GLY A 155 -21.67 4.37 12.43
C GLY A 155 -22.48 3.08 12.20
N SER A 156 -22.01 2.14 11.37
CA SER A 156 -22.74 0.89 11.08
C SER A 156 -22.66 -0.14 12.21
N GLY A 157 -21.73 0.04 13.15
CA GLY A 157 -21.45 -0.93 14.21
C GLY A 157 -20.76 -2.22 13.74
N ARG A 158 -20.49 -2.36 12.44
CA ARG A 158 -19.82 -3.54 11.87
C ARG A 158 -18.37 -3.63 12.34
N THR A 159 -17.94 -4.85 12.64
CA THR A 159 -16.56 -5.13 13.03
C THR A 159 -15.80 -5.84 11.93
N TYR A 160 -14.54 -5.47 11.76
CA TYR A 160 -13.65 -6.05 10.76
C TYR A 160 -12.36 -6.53 11.42
N PRO A 161 -11.73 -7.60 10.89
CA PRO A 161 -10.39 -7.99 11.28
C PRO A 161 -9.43 -6.81 11.14
N LYS A 162 -8.55 -6.62 12.13
CA LYS A 162 -7.55 -5.56 12.20
C LYS A 162 -6.72 -5.46 10.91
N ALA A 163 -6.28 -6.59 10.37
CA ALA A 163 -5.54 -6.64 9.10
C ALA A 163 -6.37 -6.07 7.94
N LEU A 164 -7.63 -6.48 7.79
CA LEU A 164 -8.50 -5.98 6.73
C LEU A 164 -8.84 -4.49 6.90
N MET A 165 -8.88 -3.99 8.13
CA MET A 165 -9.03 -2.55 8.36
C MET A 165 -7.81 -1.78 7.86
N TRP A 166 -6.60 -2.33 8.00
CA TRP A 166 -5.37 -1.68 7.59
C TRP A 166 -5.24 -1.58 6.06
N HIS A 167 -5.41 -2.68 5.33
CA HIS A 167 -5.40 -2.67 3.86
C HIS A 167 -6.51 -3.59 3.31
N PRO A 168 -7.74 -3.07 3.14
CA PRO A 168 -8.90 -3.90 2.81
C PRO A 168 -8.83 -4.64 1.48
N LEU A 169 -7.97 -4.18 0.57
CA LEU A 169 -7.78 -4.79 -0.75
C LEU A 169 -6.80 -5.97 -0.74
N ASP A 170 -5.74 -5.88 0.07
CA ASP A 170 -4.52 -6.66 -0.16
C ASP A 170 -4.21 -7.57 1.00
N TYR A 171 -4.46 -7.13 2.24
CA TYR A 171 -4.30 -8.02 3.38
C TYR A 171 -5.38 -9.10 3.34
N VAL A 172 -4.92 -10.34 3.47
CA VAL A 172 -5.78 -11.53 3.58
C VAL A 172 -5.83 -11.92 5.05
N SER A 173 -4.65 -12.05 5.66
CA SER A 173 -4.52 -12.29 7.09
C SER A 173 -3.17 -11.77 7.60
N ILE A 174 -3.15 -11.43 8.89
CA ILE A 174 -1.92 -11.27 9.66
C ILE A 174 -2.15 -12.10 10.92
N GLN A 175 -1.35 -13.15 11.11
CA GLN A 175 -1.36 -13.94 12.34
C GLN A 175 -0.22 -13.49 13.22
N THR A 176 -0.49 -13.35 14.51
CA THR A 176 0.52 -13.00 15.51
C THR A 176 0.84 -14.20 16.38
N GLU A 177 2.12 -14.56 16.41
CA GLU A 177 2.72 -15.56 17.30
C GLU A 177 3.67 -14.85 18.27
N LYS A 178 3.83 -15.39 19.49
CA LYS A 178 4.86 -14.92 20.42
C LYS A 178 6.23 -15.34 19.87
N GLY A 179 7.17 -14.40 19.80
CA GLY A 179 8.55 -14.68 19.41
C GLY A 179 9.32 -15.45 20.50
N GLN A 180 10.60 -15.70 20.24
CA GLN A 180 11.48 -16.38 21.20
C GLN A 180 11.74 -15.56 22.47
N ASP A 181 11.68 -14.23 22.37
CA ASP A 181 11.67 -13.32 23.51
C ASP A 181 10.29 -12.69 23.70
N GLU A 182 10.01 -12.18 24.90
CA GLU A 182 8.70 -11.61 25.23
C GLU A 182 8.39 -10.28 24.53
N ARG A 183 9.38 -9.67 23.87
CA ARG A 183 9.27 -8.35 23.25
C ARG A 183 9.12 -8.42 21.73
N THR A 184 9.34 -9.60 21.14
CA THR A 184 9.27 -9.82 19.70
C THR A 184 7.96 -10.53 19.36
N LEU A 185 7.20 -9.93 18.45
CA LEU A 185 6.07 -10.60 17.82
C LEU A 185 6.53 -11.21 16.50
N VAL A 186 6.05 -12.40 16.17
CA VAL A 186 6.20 -12.96 14.82
C VAL A 186 4.89 -12.80 14.11
N TRP A 187 4.89 -12.04 13.02
CA TRP A 187 3.76 -11.82 12.15
C TRP A 187 3.86 -12.74 10.94
N ARG A 188 2.89 -13.64 10.75
CA ARG A 188 2.71 -14.30 9.46
C ARG A 188 1.77 -13.44 8.64
N VAL A 189 2.32 -12.67 7.72
CA VAL A 189 1.57 -11.76 6.85
C VAL A 189 1.27 -12.47 5.55
N THR A 190 -0.01 -12.63 5.24
CA THR A 190 -0.49 -13.05 3.93
C THR A 190 -1.11 -11.86 3.22
N THR A 191 -0.47 -11.41 2.14
CA THR A 191 -0.87 -10.22 1.40
C THR A 191 -0.82 -10.43 -0.11
N LEU A 192 -1.62 -9.65 -0.83
CA LEU A 192 -1.58 -9.52 -2.29
C LEU A 192 -0.73 -8.32 -2.64
N ILE A 193 0.29 -8.49 -3.50
CA ILE A 193 1.08 -7.38 -4.01
C ILE A 193 0.94 -7.35 -5.53
N GLY A 194 0.48 -6.22 -6.05
CA GLY A 194 0.30 -6.03 -7.50
C GLY A 194 -0.83 -6.87 -8.10
N ALA A 195 -1.77 -7.36 -7.29
CA ALA A 195 -2.99 -7.96 -7.79
C ALA A 195 -3.77 -6.94 -8.65
N ASP A 196 -4.19 -7.34 -9.84
CA ASP A 196 -4.98 -6.49 -10.71
C ASP A 196 -6.31 -6.13 -10.00
N ARG A 197 -6.58 -4.83 -9.83
CA ARG A 197 -7.74 -4.32 -9.07
C ARG A 197 -9.12 -4.85 -9.52
N PRO A 198 -9.38 -5.22 -10.80
CA PRO A 198 -10.57 -5.93 -11.23
C PRO A 198 -10.76 -7.31 -10.59
N PHE A 199 -9.69 -8.01 -10.20
CA PHE A 199 -9.77 -9.30 -9.50
C PHE A 199 -10.51 -9.15 -8.15
N LEU A 200 -10.23 -8.07 -7.42
CA LEU A 200 -10.83 -7.78 -6.12
C LEU A 200 -12.33 -7.42 -6.21
N ARG A 201 -12.81 -7.03 -7.40
CA ARG A 201 -14.25 -6.85 -7.68
C ARG A 201 -14.93 -8.11 -8.24
N ARG A 202 -14.16 -9.07 -8.77
CA ARG A 202 -14.64 -10.25 -9.51
C ARG A 202 -14.42 -11.59 -8.80
N SER A 203 -13.99 -11.61 -7.53
CA SER A 203 -13.79 -12.87 -6.79
C SER A 203 -15.07 -13.74 -6.68
N ALA A 204 -16.23 -13.19 -7.01
CA ALA A 204 -17.49 -13.93 -7.14
C ALA A 204 -17.59 -14.84 -8.39
N THR A 205 -16.69 -14.75 -9.39
CA THR A 205 -16.83 -15.46 -10.67
C THR A 205 -15.73 -16.47 -11.00
N GLY A 206 -14.91 -16.89 -10.04
CA GLY A 206 -13.95 -17.99 -10.25
C GLY A 206 -12.73 -17.67 -11.13
N ALA A 207 -12.33 -16.40 -11.23
CA ALA A 207 -11.08 -16.04 -11.90
C ALA A 207 -9.85 -16.59 -11.14
N ALA A 208 -8.80 -16.97 -11.88
CA ALA A 208 -7.54 -17.42 -11.29
C ALA A 208 -6.98 -16.34 -10.35
N ALA A 209 -6.69 -16.73 -9.11
CA ALA A 209 -6.27 -15.78 -8.10
C ALA A 209 -4.82 -15.31 -8.31
N PRO A 210 -4.53 -14.02 -8.10
CA PRO A 210 -3.18 -13.51 -8.16
C PRO A 210 -2.34 -14.21 -7.08
N PRO A 211 -1.03 -14.39 -7.29
CA PRO A 211 -0.17 -15.02 -6.30
C PRO A 211 -0.20 -14.24 -4.97
N GLN A 212 -0.23 -14.97 -3.85
CA GLN A 212 -0.05 -14.40 -2.52
C GLN A 212 1.41 -14.47 -2.12
N LEU A 213 1.80 -13.50 -1.30
CA LEU A 213 3.05 -13.52 -0.58
C LEU A 213 2.74 -13.78 0.90
N THR A 214 3.14 -14.96 1.40
CA THR A 214 2.99 -15.33 2.81
C THR A 214 4.33 -15.31 3.50
N LEU A 215 4.66 -14.19 4.15
CA LEU A 215 5.95 -14.00 4.79
C LEU A 215 5.84 -14.12 6.32
N PRO A 216 6.64 -14.99 6.95
CA PRO A 216 6.92 -14.86 8.37
C PRO A 216 7.86 -13.67 8.58
N LEU A 217 7.40 -12.67 9.32
CA LEU A 217 8.12 -11.45 9.64
C LEU A 217 8.25 -11.33 11.16
N SER A 218 9.48 -11.25 11.66
CA SER A 218 9.69 -10.79 13.04
C SER A 218 9.44 -9.29 13.11
N ALA A 219 8.68 -8.85 14.10
CA ALA A 219 8.19 -7.49 14.27
C ALA A 219 8.69 -6.93 15.59
N ARG A 220 9.34 -5.76 15.55
CA ARG A 220 9.86 -5.09 16.74
C ARG A 220 9.70 -3.58 16.64
N VAL A 221 9.14 -2.97 17.69
CA VAL A 221 9.17 -1.53 17.91
C VAL A 221 10.51 -1.17 18.58
N SER A 222 11.14 -0.07 18.16
CA SER A 222 12.38 0.40 18.78
C SER A 222 12.17 0.82 20.23
N ASP A 223 13.23 0.75 21.03
CA ASP A 223 13.15 1.06 22.46
C ASP A 223 12.76 2.53 22.73
N ASP A 224 13.05 3.44 21.80
CA ASP A 224 12.64 4.85 21.82
C ASP A 224 11.18 5.07 21.34
N GLY A 225 10.52 4.03 20.82
CA GLY A 225 9.15 4.10 20.30
C GLY A 225 8.97 4.99 19.07
N ALA A 226 10.04 5.31 18.34
CA ALA A 226 10.00 6.17 17.14
C ALA A 226 10.08 5.40 15.82
N SER A 227 10.31 4.08 15.88
CA SER A 227 10.39 3.22 14.70
C SER A 227 9.88 1.80 14.96
N PHE A 228 9.60 1.12 13.86
CA PHE A 228 9.13 -0.25 13.82
C PHE A 228 9.84 -0.97 12.68
N GLU A 229 10.32 -2.18 12.95
CA GLU A 229 11.04 -2.99 11.99
C GLU A 229 10.37 -4.36 11.82
N LEU A 230 10.17 -4.74 10.56
CA LEU A 230 9.83 -6.09 10.15
C LEU A 230 11.04 -6.75 9.49
N ARG A 231 11.35 -7.99 9.85
CA ARG A 231 12.42 -8.77 9.21
C ARG A 231 11.94 -10.16 8.84
N ALA A 232 12.08 -10.51 7.56
CA ALA A 232 11.93 -11.88 7.11
C ALA A 232 13.13 -12.73 7.54
N PRO A 233 12.97 -14.05 7.76
CA PRO A 233 14.07 -14.93 8.10
C PRO A 233 15.14 -14.96 6.99
N PRO A 234 16.38 -15.34 7.30
CA PRO A 234 17.40 -15.60 6.31
C PRO A 234 16.99 -16.72 5.34
N LEU A 235 17.42 -16.64 4.09
CA LEU A 235 17.16 -17.70 3.12
C LEU A 235 18.04 -18.93 3.38
N PRO A 236 17.48 -20.13 3.52
CA PRO A 236 18.27 -21.36 3.63
C PRO A 236 19.21 -21.53 2.45
N GLY A 237 20.45 -21.96 2.71
CA GLY A 237 21.45 -22.22 1.67
C GLY A 237 22.06 -20.97 1.00
N SER A 238 21.63 -19.77 1.38
CA SER A 238 22.17 -18.50 0.86
C SER A 238 23.60 -18.19 1.31
N GLY A 239 24.11 -18.88 2.32
CA GLY A 239 25.42 -18.63 2.92
C GLY A 239 25.48 -17.39 3.82
N SER A 240 24.36 -16.75 4.12
CA SER A 240 24.29 -15.54 4.94
C SER A 240 23.17 -15.62 5.99
N ALA A 241 23.41 -14.98 7.14
CA ALA A 241 22.42 -14.81 8.21
C ALA A 241 21.63 -13.49 8.08
N ALA A 242 21.86 -12.72 7.01
CA ALA A 242 21.10 -11.50 6.75
C ALA A 242 19.61 -11.83 6.51
N PRO A 243 18.68 -10.92 6.83
CA PRO A 243 17.26 -11.14 6.54
C PRO A 243 17.00 -11.16 5.02
N ALA A 244 16.06 -11.98 4.56
CA ALA A 244 15.64 -12.02 3.15
C ALA A 244 14.96 -10.72 2.69
N ALA A 245 14.26 -10.07 3.62
CA ALA A 245 13.58 -8.81 3.43
C ALA A 245 13.52 -8.07 4.77
N ARG A 246 13.54 -6.74 4.69
CA ARG A 246 13.45 -5.85 5.83
C ARG A 246 12.55 -4.68 5.50
N VAL A 247 11.64 -4.35 6.41
CA VAL A 247 10.82 -3.14 6.33
C VAL A 247 11.12 -2.30 7.55
N LEU A 248 11.65 -1.10 7.34
CA LEU A 248 11.85 -0.11 8.39
C LEU A 248 10.79 0.97 8.24
N VAL A 249 10.05 1.19 9.31
CA VAL A 249 9.06 2.26 9.42
C VAL A 249 9.53 3.20 10.52
N ALA A 250 9.69 4.47 10.21
CA ALA A 250 9.98 5.51 11.19
C ALA A 250 8.91 6.59 11.13
N TRP A 251 8.60 7.23 12.24
CA TRP A 251 7.61 8.31 12.27
C TRP A 251 8.09 9.50 13.08
N VAL A 252 7.61 10.68 12.66
CA VAL A 252 7.88 11.95 13.35
C VAL A 252 6.58 12.73 13.42
N GLU A 253 6.28 13.29 14.60
CA GLU A 253 5.16 14.21 14.77
C GLU A 253 5.44 15.53 14.05
N LYS A 254 4.45 15.98 13.27
CA LYS A 254 4.50 17.28 12.60
C LYS A 254 3.21 18.04 12.79
N THR A 255 3.26 19.31 12.47
CA THR A 255 2.08 20.16 12.36
C THR A 255 2.05 20.70 10.94
N ALA A 256 1.04 20.31 10.16
CA ALA A 256 0.87 20.80 8.80
C ALA A 256 0.02 22.10 8.81
N PRO A 257 0.35 23.09 7.97
CA PRO A 257 -0.52 24.25 7.80
C PRO A 257 -1.87 23.78 7.24
N PRO A 258 -2.96 24.50 7.57
CA PRO A 258 -4.29 24.14 7.10
C PRO A 258 -4.35 24.03 5.57
N PRO A 259 -5.24 23.18 5.01
CA PRO A 259 -5.51 23.23 3.58
C PRO A 259 -5.98 24.65 3.21
N PRO A 260 -5.58 25.18 2.04
CA PRO A 260 -6.11 26.44 1.57
C PRO A 260 -7.64 26.32 1.43
N PRO A 261 -8.39 27.39 1.69
CA PRO A 261 -9.84 27.37 1.53
C PRO A 261 -10.21 26.95 0.09
N PRO A 262 -11.34 26.25 -0.10
CA PRO A 262 -11.80 25.91 -1.44
C PRO A 262 -11.95 27.19 -2.27
N ALA A 263 -11.43 27.18 -3.49
CA ALA A 263 -11.59 28.32 -4.40
C ALA A 263 -13.09 28.56 -4.63
N PRO A 264 -13.57 29.81 -4.57
CA PRO A 264 -14.95 30.10 -4.87
C PRO A 264 -15.29 29.56 -6.28
N PRO A 265 -16.50 29.01 -6.48
CA PRO A 265 -16.90 28.51 -7.79
C PRO A 265 -16.76 29.62 -8.83
N ALA A 266 -16.01 29.34 -9.90
CA ALA A 266 -15.84 30.25 -11.02
C ALA A 266 -17.21 30.49 -11.68
N GLY A 267 -17.86 31.58 -11.32
CA GLY A 267 -19.22 31.91 -11.78
C GLY A 267 -20.05 32.73 -10.79
N ALA A 268 -19.67 32.81 -9.52
CA ALA A 268 -20.35 33.69 -8.54
C ALA A 268 -19.82 35.13 -8.57
N ALA A 269 -19.70 35.72 -9.77
CA ALA A 269 -19.47 37.15 -9.92
C ALA A 269 -20.84 37.81 -10.20
N GLY A 270 -21.57 38.14 -9.12
CA GLY A 270 -22.78 38.94 -9.22
C GLY A 270 -23.99 38.34 -8.51
N ALA A 271 -23.94 38.22 -7.18
CA ALA A 271 -25.13 38.34 -6.35
C ALA A 271 -24.72 38.61 -4.89
N ASN A 272 -25.09 39.81 -4.43
CA ASN A 272 -25.26 40.24 -3.04
C ASN A 272 -24.00 40.52 -2.21
N ALA A 273 -23.62 41.80 -2.22
CA ALA A 273 -23.19 42.49 -1.02
C ALA A 273 -24.31 42.41 0.01
N ASP A 274 -23.99 41.87 1.19
CA ASP A 274 -24.70 41.88 2.48
C ASP A 274 -24.54 40.51 3.17
N ALA A 275 -23.31 40.19 3.56
CA ALA A 275 -22.94 39.18 4.56
C ALA A 275 -21.44 39.34 4.95
N GLU A 276 -21.08 40.47 5.57
CA GLU A 276 -20.14 40.42 6.71
C GLU A 276 -20.91 39.72 7.83
N GLU A 277 -20.47 38.68 8.54
CA GLU A 277 -19.19 38.49 9.21
C GLU A 277 -19.24 37.07 9.84
N ASP A 278 -18.86 35.98 9.14
CA ASP A 278 -18.56 34.68 9.83
C ASP A 278 -17.91 33.58 8.96
N ALA A 279 -16.88 33.90 8.16
CA ALA A 279 -16.08 32.88 7.47
C ALA A 279 -14.56 33.02 7.71
N GLY A 280 -14.18 33.80 8.73
CA GLY A 280 -12.79 34.01 9.16
C GLY A 280 -12.28 32.96 10.14
N GLY A 281 -12.86 31.76 10.16
CA GLY A 281 -12.32 30.65 10.93
C GLY A 281 -10.95 30.27 10.38
N ALA A 282 -9.89 30.80 10.98
CA ALA A 282 -8.53 30.36 10.71
C ALA A 282 -8.50 28.83 10.89
N PHE A 283 -8.41 28.10 9.77
CA PHE A 283 -8.34 26.65 9.81
C PHE A 283 -7.12 26.29 10.67
N ALA A 284 -7.34 25.61 11.79
CA ALA A 284 -6.27 25.30 12.72
C ALA A 284 -5.21 24.40 12.05
N PRO A 285 -3.92 24.54 12.41
CA PRO A 285 -2.89 23.60 11.99
C PRO A 285 -3.30 22.17 12.36
N ILE A 286 -3.07 21.22 11.45
CA ILE A 286 -3.43 19.82 11.69
C ILE A 286 -2.17 19.10 12.17
N ALA A 287 -2.16 18.72 13.46
CA ALA A 287 -1.16 17.82 14.01
C ALA A 287 -1.33 16.39 13.45
N GLY A 288 -0.24 15.64 13.36
CA GLY A 288 -0.24 14.28 12.83
C GLY A 288 1.15 13.68 12.74
N LEU A 289 1.27 12.54 12.06
CA LEU A 289 2.55 11.85 11.84
C LEU A 289 2.97 11.89 10.38
N GLU A 290 4.24 12.19 10.13
CA GLU A 290 4.88 11.79 8.89
C GLU A 290 5.54 10.43 9.11
N VAL A 291 5.08 9.43 8.37
CA VAL A 291 5.64 8.08 8.40
C VAL A 291 6.54 7.91 7.19
N SER A 292 7.77 7.47 7.40
CA SER A 292 8.72 7.07 6.37
C SER A 292 8.89 5.55 6.40
N ILE A 293 8.68 4.91 5.25
CA ILE A 293 8.78 3.46 5.08
C ILE A 293 9.93 3.17 4.12
N THR A 294 10.81 2.26 4.48
CA THR A 294 11.89 1.74 3.63
C THR A 294 11.82 0.23 3.61
N ASN A 295 11.56 -0.34 2.45
CA ASN A 295 11.64 -1.77 2.18
C ASN A 295 12.96 -2.07 1.50
N GLU A 296 13.67 -3.07 2.01
CA GLU A 296 14.85 -3.67 1.40
C GLU A 296 14.52 -5.14 1.14
N ILE A 297 14.55 -5.54 -0.13
CA ILE A 297 14.37 -6.92 -0.56
C ILE A 297 15.72 -7.42 -1.05
N GLY A 298 16.25 -8.44 -0.37
CA GLY A 298 17.63 -8.87 -0.51
C GLY A 298 18.59 -8.21 0.49
N SER A 299 19.87 -8.56 0.36
CA SER A 299 20.97 -8.04 1.17
C SER A 299 22.24 -8.04 0.37
N GLU A 300 23.13 -7.07 0.60
CA GLU A 300 24.48 -7.07 0.02
C GLU A 300 25.31 -8.30 0.43
N ALA A 301 24.94 -8.94 1.55
CA ALA A 301 25.55 -10.18 2.00
C ALA A 301 25.12 -11.41 1.17
N TYR A 302 24.11 -11.29 0.31
CA TYR A 302 23.70 -12.37 -0.58
C TYR A 302 24.39 -12.26 -1.94
N PRO A 303 24.61 -13.40 -2.62
CA PRO A 303 24.95 -13.40 -4.04
C PRO A 303 23.92 -12.61 -4.86
N PRO A 304 24.33 -11.86 -5.90
CA PRO A 304 23.40 -11.10 -6.75
C PRO A 304 22.30 -11.94 -7.40
N SER A 305 22.56 -13.22 -7.67
CA SER A 305 21.59 -14.21 -8.15
C SER A 305 20.45 -14.47 -7.15
N VAL A 306 20.77 -14.56 -5.87
CA VAL A 306 19.80 -14.72 -4.77
C VAL A 306 18.97 -13.44 -4.57
N ASN A 307 19.58 -12.27 -4.68
CA ASN A 307 18.84 -11.00 -4.65
C ASN A 307 17.90 -10.84 -5.86
N ALA A 308 18.33 -11.27 -7.05
CA ALA A 308 17.47 -11.29 -8.23
C ALA A 308 16.27 -12.25 -8.06
N LEU A 309 16.50 -13.42 -7.44
CA LEU A 309 15.45 -14.38 -7.07
C LEU A 309 14.38 -13.75 -6.17
N LEU A 310 14.81 -13.05 -5.11
CA LEU A 310 13.94 -12.35 -4.18
C LEU A 310 13.11 -11.25 -4.86
N ALA A 311 13.76 -10.41 -5.66
CA ALA A 311 13.10 -9.35 -6.40
C ALA A 311 12.08 -9.91 -7.42
N CYS A 312 12.36 -11.08 -8.01
CA CYS A 312 11.44 -11.76 -8.90
C CYS A 312 10.29 -12.46 -8.18
N ALA A 313 10.48 -12.95 -6.96
CA ALA A 313 9.39 -13.47 -6.14
C ALA A 313 8.33 -12.38 -5.88
N LEU A 314 8.77 -11.15 -5.60
CA LEU A 314 7.88 -9.98 -5.45
C LEU A 314 7.17 -9.60 -6.75
N ALA A 315 7.84 -9.75 -7.90
CA ALA A 315 7.29 -9.39 -9.21
C ALA A 315 6.15 -10.29 -9.69
N ARG A 316 5.93 -11.44 -9.03
CA ARG A 316 4.83 -12.33 -9.37
C ARG A 316 3.50 -11.65 -9.04
N GLY A 317 2.65 -11.44 -10.04
CA GLY A 317 1.39 -10.71 -9.93
C GLY A 317 1.47 -9.29 -10.51
N ALA A 318 2.61 -8.63 -10.41
CA ALA A 318 2.81 -7.24 -10.83
C ALA A 318 3.35 -7.08 -12.26
N GLY A 319 3.02 -7.99 -13.20
CA GLY A 319 3.49 -7.88 -14.59
C GLY A 319 4.89 -8.42 -14.86
N GLY A 320 5.48 -9.18 -13.92
CA GLY A 320 6.62 -10.07 -14.20
C GLY A 320 8.01 -9.42 -14.29
N SER A 321 8.15 -8.14 -13.91
CA SER A 321 9.45 -7.48 -13.77
C SER A 321 9.70 -7.01 -12.32
N PRO A 322 10.95 -7.05 -11.82
CA PRO A 322 11.28 -6.57 -10.47
C PRO A 322 10.87 -5.12 -10.22
N HIS A 323 11.01 -4.25 -11.22
CA HIS A 323 10.62 -2.84 -11.12
C HIS A 323 9.10 -2.69 -10.95
N ALA A 324 8.31 -3.48 -11.67
CA ALA A 324 6.86 -3.44 -11.54
C ALA A 324 6.39 -4.02 -10.19
N GLY A 325 7.04 -5.09 -9.69
CA GLY A 325 6.84 -5.58 -8.32
C GLY A 325 7.19 -4.52 -7.27
N ALA A 326 8.29 -3.80 -7.44
CA ALA A 326 8.70 -2.72 -6.55
C ALA A 326 7.69 -1.55 -6.55
N ALA A 327 7.20 -1.16 -7.72
CA ALA A 327 6.18 -0.12 -7.85
C ALA A 327 4.84 -0.54 -7.22
N ALA A 328 4.47 -1.81 -7.36
CA ALA A 328 3.29 -2.37 -6.71
C ALA A 328 3.43 -2.39 -5.18
N LEU A 329 4.59 -2.77 -4.65
CA LEU A 329 4.90 -2.69 -3.22
C LEU A 329 4.85 -1.24 -2.71
N GLN A 330 5.40 -0.30 -3.47
CA GLN A 330 5.35 1.12 -3.10
C GLN A 330 3.91 1.64 -3.00
N LEU A 331 3.06 1.28 -3.97
CA LEU A 331 1.65 1.64 -3.95
C LEU A 331 0.92 0.99 -2.78
N HIS A 332 1.17 -0.30 -2.53
CA HIS A 332 0.65 -1.04 -1.38
C HIS A 332 0.96 -0.32 -0.06
N ASP A 333 2.20 0.13 0.15
CA ASP A 333 2.57 0.87 1.35
C ASP A 333 1.80 2.19 1.46
N ILE A 334 1.76 2.98 0.39
CA ILE A 334 1.08 4.29 0.40
C ILE A 334 -0.40 4.10 0.77
N GLU A 335 -1.04 3.07 0.23
CA GLU A 335 -2.44 2.74 0.49
C GLU A 335 -2.64 2.22 1.93
N ALA A 336 -1.85 1.24 2.39
CA ALA A 336 -1.92 0.68 3.75
C ALA A 336 -1.76 1.78 4.79
N TRP A 337 -0.64 2.50 4.72
CA TRP A 337 -0.31 3.51 5.72
C TRP A 337 -1.27 4.71 5.63
N GLY A 338 -1.61 5.16 4.43
CA GLY A 338 -2.55 6.25 4.22
C GLY A 338 -3.96 5.97 4.74
N ASN A 339 -4.38 4.71 4.72
CA ASN A 339 -5.69 4.29 5.22
C ASN A 339 -5.79 4.32 6.75
N LEU A 340 -4.69 4.15 7.49
CA LEU A 340 -4.69 4.29 8.96
C LEU A 340 -5.19 5.66 9.40
N ALA A 341 -4.87 6.73 8.67
CA ALA A 341 -5.32 8.08 9.00
C ALA A 341 -6.84 8.25 9.03
N GLN A 342 -7.60 7.34 8.41
CA GLN A 342 -9.05 7.43 8.33
C GLN A 342 -9.77 6.94 9.58
N PHE A 343 -9.20 5.94 10.27
CA PHE A 343 -9.90 5.26 11.35
C PHE A 343 -9.09 5.15 12.64
N LEU A 344 -7.75 5.21 12.55
CA LEU A 344 -6.89 4.92 13.70
C LEU A 344 -7.15 5.85 14.89
N PRO A 345 -7.36 7.17 14.74
CA PRO A 345 -7.66 8.03 15.89
C PRO A 345 -8.92 7.58 16.65
N ALA A 346 -10.01 7.31 15.94
CA ALA A 346 -11.28 6.90 16.54
C ALA A 346 -11.23 5.47 17.13
N VAL A 347 -10.48 4.57 16.50
CA VAL A 347 -10.28 3.22 17.03
C VAL A 347 -9.40 3.25 18.29
N TYR A 348 -8.33 4.05 18.28
CA TYR A 348 -7.47 4.22 19.45
C TYR A 348 -8.24 4.80 20.64
N GLU A 349 -8.98 5.89 20.46
CA GLU A 349 -9.81 6.50 21.51
C GLU A 349 -10.81 5.53 22.14
N ARG A 350 -11.31 4.56 21.35
CA ARG A 350 -12.32 3.61 21.81
C ARG A 350 -11.74 2.36 22.50
N TYR A 351 -10.52 1.94 22.15
CA TYR A 351 -10.02 0.59 22.47
C TYR A 351 -8.65 0.54 23.15
N ALA A 352 -7.95 1.66 23.29
CA ALA A 352 -6.68 1.76 24.01
C ALA A 352 -6.89 2.22 25.46
#